data_AF-A0A970KCX8-F1
#
_entry.id   AF-A0A970KCX8-F1
#
_cell.length_a   1.000
_cell.length_b   1.000
_cell.length_c   1.000
_cell.angle_alpha   90.00
_cell.angle_beta   90.00
_cell.angle_gamma   90.00
#
_symmetry.space_group_name_H-M   'P 1'
#
loop_
_entity.id
_entity.type
_entity.pdbx_description
1 polymer ?
#
loop_
_entity_poly.entity_id
_entity_poly.type
_entity_poly.pdbx_seq_one_letter_code
_entity_poly.pdbx_strand_id
1 'polypeptide(L)'
;MKTKKTIRQRMFLLALVVLSLPGCATLDKAALNELQRVPFEPLALQPSFDVYQIRLDIIRAKDSVTQSDSTITEEAQAYQTLGFYLGNGLFYDLNNNLSLLIPDLYQLNPAEGFTIEEADHSTYQEAIYRREPDAFIVEYPGLIRWVRKADLTITDSTLTFSRGLLNKYSLSWTDSTLKHKGLVFSTKILPEPGGFYVPRLLFRRHYHQDGQTISLENNYRIVRDNDAILIFRRNLFGRFKQFLTMERSHSDLYIYDKRQRGLKISFRGSELIIYENRRELKRYLLHQ
;
A
#
# COMPACT_ATOMS: atom_id res chain seq x y z
N MET A 1 30.68 -33.21 -44.06
CA MET A 1 29.70 -32.09 -44.09
C MET A 1 28.53 -32.22 -43.10
N LYS A 2 28.54 -33.13 -42.10
CA LYS A 2 27.44 -33.33 -41.13
C LYS A 2 27.64 -32.66 -39.75
N THR A 3 28.87 -32.26 -39.40
CA THR A 3 29.25 -31.76 -38.06
C THR A 3 28.95 -30.29 -37.80
N LYS A 4 28.89 -29.42 -38.82
CA LYS A 4 28.60 -27.98 -38.64
C LYS A 4 27.11 -27.69 -38.35
N LYS A 5 26.20 -28.58 -38.77
CA LYS A 5 24.75 -28.39 -38.63
C LYS A 5 24.27 -28.64 -37.18
N THR A 6 24.85 -29.64 -36.52
CA THR A 6 24.59 -29.99 -35.11
C THR A 6 25.10 -28.94 -34.12
N ILE A 7 26.23 -28.28 -34.42
CA ILE A 7 26.78 -27.20 -33.56
C ILE A 7 25.89 -25.95 -33.64
N ARG A 8 25.43 -25.57 -34.83
CA ARG A 8 24.50 -24.43 -35.01
C ARG A 8 23.14 -24.68 -34.34
N GLN A 9 22.60 -25.90 -34.43
CA GLN A 9 21.35 -26.25 -33.74
C GLN A 9 21.50 -26.25 -32.21
N ARG A 10 22.64 -26.70 -31.67
CA ARG A 10 22.92 -26.65 -30.23
C ARG A 10 23.11 -25.22 -29.71
N MET A 11 23.80 -24.35 -30.44
CA MET A 11 23.91 -22.92 -30.09
C MET A 11 22.55 -22.20 -30.15
N PHE A 12 21.69 -22.55 -31.12
CA PHE A 12 20.36 -21.95 -31.23
C PHE A 12 19.43 -22.41 -30.09
N LEU A 13 19.48 -23.68 -29.68
CA LEU A 13 18.76 -24.16 -28.49
C LEU A 13 19.29 -23.52 -27.20
N LEU A 14 20.60 -23.31 -27.07
CA LEU A 14 21.19 -22.64 -25.90
C LEU A 14 20.76 -21.17 -25.85
N ALA A 15 20.74 -20.46 -26.98
CA ALA A 15 20.25 -19.09 -27.07
C ALA A 15 18.75 -19.00 -26.75
N LEU A 16 17.95 -19.97 -27.19
CA LEU A 16 16.51 -20.03 -26.86
C LEU A 16 16.28 -20.29 -25.37
N VAL A 17 17.10 -21.14 -24.72
CA VAL A 17 17.03 -21.41 -23.27
C VAL A 17 17.49 -20.22 -22.44
N VAL A 18 18.52 -19.49 -22.89
CA VAL A 18 19.00 -18.26 -22.23
C VAL A 18 18.00 -17.11 -22.40
N LEU A 19 17.30 -17.04 -23.54
CA LEU A 19 16.22 -16.06 -23.78
C LEU A 19 14.88 -16.47 -23.14
N SER A 20 14.67 -17.76 -22.83
CA SER A 20 13.48 -18.28 -22.14
C SER A 20 13.65 -18.41 -20.63
N LEU A 21 14.70 -17.83 -20.05
CA LEU A 21 14.76 -17.55 -18.63
C LEU A 21 14.31 -16.09 -18.43
N PRO A 22 13.00 -15.76 -18.44
CA PRO A 22 12.56 -14.66 -17.59
C PRO A 22 12.84 -15.16 -16.18
N GLY A 23 14.05 -14.88 -15.69
CA GLY A 23 14.43 -15.19 -14.33
C GLY A 23 13.30 -14.69 -13.44
N CYS A 24 12.78 -15.57 -12.59
CA CYS A 24 12.03 -15.17 -11.40
C CYS A 24 12.96 -14.27 -10.60
N ALA A 25 13.00 -12.99 -10.96
CA ALA A 25 13.88 -12.04 -10.34
C ALA A 25 13.46 -11.97 -8.87
N THR A 26 14.44 -12.06 -8.01
CA THR A 26 14.28 -11.77 -6.59
C THR A 26 14.84 -10.37 -6.36
N LEU A 27 14.60 -9.83 -5.17
CA LEU A 27 15.40 -8.74 -4.67
C LEU A 27 16.88 -9.13 -4.66
N ASP A 28 17.73 -8.10 -4.63
CA ASP A 28 19.16 -8.34 -4.56
C ASP A 28 19.56 -8.93 -3.20
N LYS A 29 19.90 -10.22 -3.21
CA LYS A 29 20.16 -10.98 -1.98
C LYS A 29 21.37 -10.48 -1.23
N ALA A 30 22.41 -10.06 -1.96
CA ALA A 30 23.61 -9.48 -1.37
C ALA A 30 23.26 -8.21 -0.59
N ALA A 31 22.49 -7.30 -1.22
CA ALA A 31 22.02 -6.07 -0.57
C ALA A 31 21.17 -6.33 0.69
N LEU A 32 20.31 -7.36 0.70
CA LEU A 32 19.52 -7.72 1.90
C LEU A 32 20.38 -8.30 3.03
N ASN A 33 21.40 -9.10 2.70
CA ASN A 33 22.28 -9.71 3.70
C ASN A 33 23.21 -8.68 4.33
N GLU A 34 23.69 -7.72 3.54
CA GLU A 34 24.59 -6.64 3.96
C GLU A 34 23.84 -5.41 4.49
N LEU A 35 22.50 -5.49 4.58
CA LEU A 35 21.66 -4.38 5.01
C LEU A 35 22.03 -3.94 6.43
N GLN A 36 22.46 -2.68 6.57
CA GLN A 36 22.59 -2.01 7.85
C GLN A 36 21.18 -1.67 8.37
N ARG A 37 20.65 -2.56 9.20
CA ARG A 37 19.27 -2.49 9.70
C ARG A 37 19.09 -1.32 10.65
N VAL A 38 18.01 -0.57 10.45
CA VAL A 38 17.55 0.50 11.34
C VAL A 38 16.25 0.03 12.00
N PRO A 39 16.13 0.08 13.33
CA PRO A 39 14.95 -0.37 14.03
C PRO A 39 13.72 0.39 13.58
N PHE A 40 12.57 -0.28 13.51
CA PHE A 40 11.27 0.37 13.33
C PHE A 40 10.82 1.05 14.62
N GLU A 41 9.99 2.09 14.49
CA GLU A 41 9.25 2.64 15.63
C GLU A 41 8.22 1.63 16.14
N PRO A 42 7.79 1.72 17.42
CA PRO A 42 6.74 0.87 17.95
C PRO A 42 5.48 0.88 17.08
N LEU A 43 4.85 -0.29 16.95
CA LEU A 43 3.55 -0.38 16.29
C LEU A 43 2.48 0.32 17.12
N ALA A 44 1.53 0.96 16.45
CA ALA A 44 0.42 1.65 17.08
C ALA A 44 -0.86 1.41 16.29
N LEU A 45 -1.85 0.74 16.86
CA LEU A 45 -3.16 0.56 16.28
C LEU A 45 -3.99 1.82 16.54
N GLN A 46 -4.05 2.71 15.56
CA GLN A 46 -4.73 4.00 15.69
C GLN A 46 -5.78 4.16 14.59
N PRO A 47 -7.07 4.36 14.92
CA PRO A 47 -8.08 4.72 13.94
C PRO A 47 -7.63 5.97 13.19
N SER A 48 -7.60 5.91 11.88
CA SER A 48 -7.11 7.01 11.05
C SER A 48 -7.85 7.04 9.71
N PHE A 49 -7.57 8.08 8.94
CA PHE A 49 -8.07 8.25 7.60
C PHE A 49 -6.93 8.53 6.63
N ASP A 50 -7.07 8.02 5.42
CA ASP A 50 -6.25 8.43 4.29
C ASP A 50 -7.14 9.06 3.22
N VAL A 51 -7.03 10.38 3.13
CA VAL A 51 -7.83 11.23 2.26
C VAL A 51 -7.20 11.35 0.88
N TYR A 52 -5.88 11.19 0.79
CA TYR A 52 -5.14 11.44 -0.44
C TYR A 52 -5.05 10.19 -1.32
N GLN A 53 -5.13 9.00 -0.71
CA GLN A 53 -5.05 7.71 -1.41
C GLN A 53 -3.78 7.57 -2.27
N ILE A 54 -2.71 8.26 -1.88
CA ILE A 54 -1.38 8.14 -2.48
C ILE A 54 -0.68 7.01 -1.74
N ARG A 55 -0.85 5.79 -2.24
CA ARG A 55 -0.49 4.55 -1.55
C ARG A 55 0.45 3.69 -2.38
N LEU A 56 1.33 2.99 -1.69
CA LEU A 56 2.02 1.81 -2.23
C LEU A 56 1.43 0.55 -1.61
N ASP A 57 0.80 -0.29 -2.42
CA ASP A 57 0.19 -1.53 -1.93
C ASP A 57 1.24 -2.57 -1.53
N ILE A 58 1.13 -3.05 -0.29
CA ILE A 58 1.83 -4.26 0.18
C ILE A 58 0.93 -5.47 -0.07
N ILE A 59 -0.34 -5.35 0.29
CA ILE A 59 -1.38 -6.37 0.09
C ILE A 59 -2.63 -5.67 -0.42
N ARG A 60 -2.97 -5.91 -1.69
CA ARG A 60 -4.22 -5.46 -2.30
C ARG A 60 -5.26 -6.57 -2.16
N ALA A 61 -6.37 -6.29 -1.46
CA ALA A 61 -7.49 -7.21 -1.40
C ALA A 61 -8.16 -7.32 -2.77
N LYS A 62 -8.76 -8.47 -3.06
CA LYS A 62 -9.45 -8.73 -4.32
C LYS A 62 -10.80 -9.39 -4.08
N ASP A 63 -11.77 -9.01 -4.90
CA ASP A 63 -13.07 -9.64 -4.98
C ASP A 63 -13.12 -10.62 -6.15
N SER A 64 -13.75 -11.77 -5.93
CA SER A 64 -14.11 -12.69 -7.01
C SER A 64 -15.38 -12.17 -7.68
N VAL A 65 -15.26 -11.78 -8.94
CA VAL A 65 -16.37 -11.32 -9.79
C VAL A 65 -16.71 -12.44 -10.76
N THR A 66 -17.96 -12.89 -10.73
CA THR A 66 -18.47 -13.84 -11.73
C THR A 66 -18.99 -13.05 -12.93
N GLN A 67 -18.36 -13.23 -14.08
CA GLN A 67 -18.77 -12.62 -15.33
C GLN A 67 -20.01 -13.33 -15.91
N SER A 68 -20.64 -12.70 -16.90
CA SER A 68 -21.86 -13.20 -17.55
C SER A 68 -21.70 -14.56 -18.23
N ASP A 69 -20.47 -14.95 -18.58
CA ASP A 69 -20.09 -16.24 -19.14
C ASP A 69 -19.72 -17.29 -18.06
N SER A 70 -19.97 -16.99 -16.78
CA SER A 70 -19.57 -17.79 -15.61
C SER A 70 -18.05 -17.86 -15.37
N THR A 71 -17.24 -17.05 -16.05
CA THR A 71 -15.82 -16.91 -15.75
C THR A 71 -15.67 -16.13 -14.44
N ILE A 72 -14.85 -16.65 -13.51
CA ILE A 72 -14.52 -15.95 -12.27
C ILE A 72 -13.22 -15.17 -12.47
N THR A 73 -13.30 -13.85 -12.37
CA THR A 73 -12.12 -12.98 -12.36
C THR A 73 -11.90 -12.37 -10.99
N GLU A 74 -10.65 -12.08 -10.64
CA GLU A 74 -10.32 -11.35 -9.42
C GLU A 74 -10.14 -9.86 -9.76
N GLU A 75 -10.93 -9.00 -9.14
CA GLU A 75 -10.80 -7.54 -9.27
C GLU A 75 -10.25 -6.95 -7.97
N ALA A 76 -9.37 -5.96 -8.09
CA ALA A 76 -8.78 -5.29 -6.93
C ALA A 76 -9.85 -4.46 -6.20
N GLN A 77 -10.03 -4.70 -4.90
CA GLN A 77 -10.98 -3.94 -4.07
C GLN A 77 -10.60 -2.46 -4.06
N ALA A 78 -11.54 -1.54 -4.18
CA ALA A 78 -11.24 -0.11 -4.10
C ALA A 78 -10.66 0.28 -2.73
N TYR A 79 -9.84 1.34 -2.70
CA TYR A 79 -9.38 1.88 -1.42
C TYR A 79 -10.52 2.43 -0.59
N GLN A 80 -10.39 2.25 0.72
CA GLN A 80 -11.27 2.90 1.69
C GLN A 80 -10.53 4.01 2.44
N THR A 81 -11.20 5.15 2.61
CA THR A 81 -10.66 6.30 3.35
C THR A 81 -10.43 5.97 4.81
N LEU A 82 -11.35 5.23 5.46
CA LEU A 82 -11.18 4.82 6.85
C LEU A 82 -10.32 3.57 6.98
N GLY A 83 -9.51 3.54 8.03
CA GLY A 83 -8.67 2.42 8.36
C GLY A 83 -7.98 2.60 9.71
N PHE A 84 -6.84 1.93 9.83
CA PHE A 84 -5.95 2.01 10.96
C PHE A 84 -4.55 2.37 10.47
N TYR A 85 -4.01 3.45 11.00
CA TYR A 85 -2.57 3.65 10.99
C TYR A 85 -1.95 2.64 11.95
N LEU A 86 -0.85 1.99 11.53
CA LEU A 86 -0.19 0.92 12.28
C LEU A 86 1.21 1.31 12.78
N GLY A 87 1.66 2.54 12.46
CA GLY A 87 3.04 2.99 12.65
C GLY A 87 3.90 2.80 11.39
N ASN A 88 4.99 3.54 11.29
CA ASN A 88 5.99 3.43 10.21
C ASN A 88 5.41 3.56 8.79
N GLY A 89 4.39 4.41 8.60
CA GLY A 89 3.72 4.62 7.32
C GLY A 89 2.75 3.50 6.90
N LEU A 90 2.62 2.42 7.69
CA LEU A 90 1.68 1.33 7.41
C LEU A 90 0.24 1.76 7.68
N PHE A 91 -0.63 1.51 6.71
CA PHE A 91 -2.06 1.77 6.82
C PHE A 91 -2.86 0.55 6.37
N TYR A 92 -3.81 0.13 7.21
CA TYR A 92 -4.76 -0.94 6.90
C TYR A 92 -6.15 -0.37 6.76
N ASP A 93 -6.67 -0.34 5.54
CA ASP A 93 -8.00 0.19 5.30
C ASP A 93 -9.10 -0.84 5.62
N LEU A 94 -10.32 -0.33 5.77
CA LEU A 94 -11.48 -1.17 6.08
C LEU A 94 -11.94 -2.04 4.88
N ASN A 95 -11.31 -1.93 3.71
CA ASN A 95 -11.40 -2.85 2.58
C ASN A 95 -10.22 -3.83 2.52
N ASN A 96 -9.54 -4.08 3.65
CA ASN A 96 -8.48 -5.08 3.77
C ASN A 96 -7.22 -4.82 2.94
N ASN A 97 -7.01 -3.59 2.50
CA ASN A 97 -5.77 -3.22 1.83
C ASN A 97 -4.74 -2.83 2.88
N LEU A 98 -3.57 -3.48 2.83
CA LEU A 98 -2.39 -3.07 3.60
C LEU A 98 -1.46 -2.32 2.65
N SER A 99 -1.19 -1.07 2.96
CA SER A 99 -0.38 -0.19 2.10
C SER A 99 0.59 0.63 2.94
N LEU A 100 1.59 1.21 2.28
CA LEU A 100 2.35 2.34 2.81
C LEU A 100 1.75 3.63 2.29
N LEU A 101 1.59 4.62 3.16
CA LEU A 101 1.18 5.97 2.77
C LEU A 101 2.40 6.73 2.27
N ILE A 102 2.38 7.13 0.99
CA ILE A 102 3.51 7.86 0.38
C ILE A 102 3.79 9.19 1.10
N PRO A 103 2.79 10.00 1.50
CA PRO A 103 3.04 11.20 2.29
C PRO A 103 3.79 10.93 3.59
N ASP A 104 3.46 9.85 4.30
CA ASP A 104 4.13 9.46 5.54
C ASP A 104 5.58 9.01 5.31
N LEU A 105 5.86 8.35 4.18
CA LEU A 105 7.24 8.00 3.80
C LEU A 105 8.10 9.24 3.55
N TYR A 106 7.50 10.32 3.08
CA TYR A 106 8.12 11.65 2.98
C TYR A 106 8.07 12.45 4.29
N GLN A 107 7.45 11.92 5.35
CA GLN A 107 7.24 12.59 6.64
C GLN A 107 6.49 13.93 6.50
N LEU A 108 5.55 14.00 5.55
CA LEU A 108 4.80 15.22 5.29
C LEU A 108 3.79 15.48 6.41
N ASN A 109 3.69 16.74 6.81
CA ASN A 109 2.65 17.21 7.70
C ASN A 109 1.35 17.40 6.88
N PRO A 110 0.24 16.71 7.19
CA PRO A 110 -1.02 16.86 6.45
C PRO A 110 -1.64 18.26 6.56
N ALA A 111 -1.22 19.08 7.53
CA ALA A 111 -1.63 20.48 7.63
C ALA A 111 -0.88 21.38 6.62
N GLU A 112 0.29 20.96 6.16
CA GLU A 112 1.10 21.70 5.20
C GLU A 112 0.70 21.33 3.76
N GLY A 113 0.94 22.27 2.85
CA GLY A 113 0.77 22.00 1.42
C GLY A 113 1.90 21.12 0.90
N PHE A 114 1.61 20.29 -0.10
CA PHE A 114 2.64 19.50 -0.78
C PHE A 114 2.30 19.29 -2.25
N THR A 115 3.32 19.03 -3.07
CA THR A 115 3.14 18.51 -4.43
C THR A 115 3.99 17.25 -4.62
N ILE A 116 3.36 16.16 -5.05
CA ILE A 116 4.03 14.89 -5.37
C ILE A 116 3.70 14.54 -6.81
N GLU A 117 4.73 14.33 -7.62
CA GLU A 117 4.60 13.74 -8.95
C GLU A 117 4.80 12.23 -8.85
N GLU A 118 3.94 11.45 -9.51
CA GLU A 118 4.05 10.00 -9.68
C GLU A 118 4.30 9.69 -11.15
N ALA A 119 5.29 8.83 -11.40
CA ALA A 119 5.45 8.12 -12.66
C ALA A 119 5.31 6.62 -12.41
N ASP A 120 4.25 6.02 -12.95
CA ASP A 120 3.97 4.58 -12.86
C ASP A 120 4.32 3.88 -14.17
N HIS A 121 5.47 3.20 -14.19
CA HIS A 121 5.95 2.45 -15.35
C HIS A 121 5.22 1.12 -15.55
N SER A 122 4.41 0.66 -14.60
CA SER A 122 3.61 -0.55 -14.74
C SER A 122 2.35 -0.31 -15.56
N THR A 123 1.75 0.88 -15.41
CA THR A 123 0.52 1.28 -16.09
C THR A 123 0.75 2.36 -17.15
N TYR A 124 1.98 2.90 -17.24
CA TYR A 124 2.34 4.07 -18.04
C TYR A 124 1.45 5.28 -17.72
N GLN A 125 1.14 5.46 -16.44
CA GLN A 125 0.36 6.57 -15.94
C GLN A 125 1.24 7.55 -15.19
N GLU A 126 0.96 8.83 -15.38
CA GLU A 126 1.56 9.91 -14.61
C GLU A 126 0.45 10.63 -13.84
N ALA A 127 0.77 11.05 -12.63
CA ALA A 127 -0.15 11.81 -11.80
C ALA A 127 0.61 12.88 -11.01
N ILE A 128 0.00 14.04 -10.82
CA ILE A 128 0.50 15.11 -9.96
C ILE A 128 -0.52 15.34 -8.86
N TYR A 129 -0.12 15.05 -7.64
CA TYR A 129 -0.92 15.23 -6.44
C TYR A 129 -0.54 16.54 -5.78
N ARG A 130 -1.52 17.41 -5.53
CA ARG A 130 -1.30 18.67 -4.82
C ARG A 130 -2.26 18.80 -3.66
N ARG A 131 -1.70 19.04 -2.47
CA ARG A 131 -2.45 19.41 -1.28
C ARG A 131 -2.33 20.92 -1.06
N GLU A 132 -3.47 21.59 -1.08
CA GLU A 132 -3.66 23.01 -0.75
C GLU A 132 -4.46 23.10 0.57
N PRO A 133 -4.40 24.22 1.33
CA PRO A 133 -5.07 24.36 2.62
C PRO A 133 -6.54 23.90 2.64
N ASP A 134 -7.28 24.23 1.58
CA ASP A 134 -8.71 23.98 1.40
C ASP A 134 -9.02 23.04 0.23
N ALA A 135 -8.03 22.38 -0.37
CA ALA A 135 -8.26 21.50 -1.51
C ALA A 135 -7.24 20.37 -1.66
N PHE A 136 -7.67 19.30 -2.33
CA PHE A 136 -6.80 18.27 -2.87
C PHE A 136 -7.04 18.13 -4.37
N ILE A 137 -5.95 18.19 -5.13
CA ILE A 137 -5.97 18.19 -6.59
C ILE A 137 -5.15 17.01 -7.09
N VAL A 138 -5.69 16.28 -8.05
CA VAL A 138 -4.98 15.25 -8.80
C VAL A 138 -5.06 15.57 -10.27
N GLU A 139 -3.91 15.79 -10.89
CA GLU A 139 -3.76 16.07 -12.30
C GLU A 139 -3.12 14.88 -13.01
N TYR A 140 -3.64 14.54 -14.19
CA TYR A 140 -3.09 13.49 -15.05
C TYR A 140 -2.56 14.17 -16.32
N PRO A 141 -1.24 14.42 -16.40
CA PRO A 141 -0.63 14.95 -17.61
C PRO A 141 -0.66 13.86 -18.69
N GLY A 142 -1.17 14.22 -19.86
CA GLY A 142 -1.34 13.32 -20.99
C GLY A 142 -1.76 14.12 -22.21
N LEU A 143 -2.09 13.43 -23.31
CA LEU A 143 -2.59 14.09 -24.53
C LEU A 143 -3.79 15.01 -24.25
N ILE A 144 -4.65 14.60 -23.33
CA ILE A 144 -5.73 15.41 -22.81
C ILE A 144 -5.52 15.53 -21.30
N ARG A 145 -5.16 16.75 -20.87
CA ARG A 145 -4.99 17.06 -19.44
C ARG A 145 -6.31 16.85 -18.71
N TRP A 146 -6.27 16.05 -17.65
CA TRP A 146 -7.43 15.83 -16.81
C TRP A 146 -7.17 16.13 -15.34
N VAL A 147 -8.08 16.87 -14.72
CA VAL A 147 -7.92 17.36 -13.34
C VAL A 147 -9.11 16.94 -12.49
N ARG A 148 -8.82 16.35 -11.33
CA ARG A 148 -9.77 16.09 -10.25
C ARG A 148 -9.46 17.04 -9.11
N LYS A 149 -10.40 17.92 -8.77
CA LYS A 149 -10.33 18.74 -7.55
C LYS A 149 -11.37 18.27 -6.54
N ALA A 150 -10.98 18.23 -5.28
CA ALA A 150 -11.86 18.06 -4.14
C ALA A 150 -11.62 19.19 -3.14
N ASP A 151 -12.71 19.79 -2.67
CA ASP A 151 -12.66 20.84 -1.66
C ASP A 151 -12.64 20.19 -0.27
N LEU A 152 -11.81 20.76 0.61
CA LEU A 152 -11.58 20.31 1.97
C LEU A 152 -12.05 21.40 2.95
N THR A 153 -12.91 21.03 3.88
CA THR A 153 -13.27 21.91 5.00
C THR A 153 -12.88 21.22 6.29
N ILE A 154 -11.91 21.81 7.02
CA ILE A 154 -11.34 21.25 8.23
C ILE A 154 -11.79 22.08 9.43
N THR A 155 -12.21 21.39 10.48
CA THR A 155 -12.46 21.92 11.82
C THR A 155 -11.72 21.05 12.82
N ASP A 156 -11.73 21.41 14.10
CA ASP A 156 -11.04 20.66 15.16
C ASP A 156 -11.41 19.17 15.25
N SER A 157 -12.62 18.80 14.83
CA SER A 157 -13.17 17.43 14.96
C SER A 157 -13.78 16.86 13.68
N THR A 158 -13.80 17.63 12.59
CA THR A 158 -14.39 17.17 11.33
C THR A 158 -13.60 17.62 10.11
N LEU A 159 -13.55 16.74 9.11
CA LEU A 159 -13.04 16.99 7.77
C LEU A 159 -14.16 16.68 6.79
N THR A 160 -14.61 17.67 6.05
CA THR A 160 -15.54 17.47 4.93
C THR A 160 -14.77 17.43 3.63
N PHE A 161 -15.02 16.40 2.83
CA PHE A 161 -14.47 16.22 1.50
C PHE A 161 -15.61 16.34 0.48
N SER A 162 -15.46 17.23 -0.50
CA SER A 162 -16.48 17.49 -1.51
C SER A 162 -15.89 17.44 -2.91
N ARG A 163 -16.35 16.50 -3.74
CA ARG A 163 -15.99 16.40 -5.16
C ARG A 163 -17.25 16.50 -6.02
N GLY A 164 -17.62 17.73 -6.36
CA GLY A 164 -18.91 18.02 -7.00
C GLY A 164 -20.10 17.70 -6.10
N LEU A 165 -21.31 17.69 -6.67
CA LEU A 165 -22.56 17.61 -5.89
C LEU A 165 -22.82 16.23 -5.24
N LEU A 166 -22.36 15.15 -5.88
CA LEU A 166 -22.73 13.78 -5.49
C LEU A 166 -21.64 13.03 -4.70
N ASN A 167 -20.38 13.46 -4.77
CA ASN A 167 -19.27 12.82 -4.05
C ASN A 167 -18.85 13.67 -2.86
N LYS A 168 -19.78 13.86 -1.92
CA LYS A 168 -19.54 14.53 -0.65
C LYS A 168 -19.57 13.52 0.48
N TYR A 169 -18.54 13.53 1.32
CA TYR A 169 -18.51 12.78 2.57
C TYR A 169 -17.87 13.62 3.67
N SER A 170 -18.17 13.28 4.91
CA SER A 170 -17.54 13.87 6.09
C SER A 170 -16.87 12.79 6.92
N LEU A 171 -15.65 13.08 7.36
CA LEU A 171 -14.96 12.38 8.42
C LEU A 171 -15.15 13.17 9.71
N SER A 172 -15.47 12.50 10.80
CA SER A 172 -15.58 13.12 12.12
C SER A 172 -14.89 12.24 13.14
N TRP A 173 -14.12 12.85 14.02
CA TRP A 173 -13.40 12.16 15.09
C TRP A 173 -13.72 12.76 16.45
N THR A 174 -13.73 11.88 17.44
CA THR A 174 -13.64 12.22 18.86
C THR A 174 -12.47 11.43 19.45
N ASP A 175 -12.15 11.65 20.72
CA ASP A 175 -11.02 11.01 21.42
C ASP A 175 -10.97 9.48 21.30
N SER A 176 -12.10 8.83 20.98
CA SER A 176 -12.21 7.38 20.93
C SER A 176 -12.95 6.82 19.71
N THR A 177 -13.50 7.66 18.84
CA THR A 177 -14.36 7.21 17.73
C THR A 177 -14.03 7.95 16.45
N LEU A 178 -13.91 7.21 15.36
CA LEU A 178 -13.76 7.78 14.02
C LEU A 178 -14.94 7.36 13.15
N LYS A 179 -15.55 8.32 12.43
CA LYS A 179 -16.72 8.07 11.58
C LYS A 179 -16.51 8.64 10.19
N HIS A 180 -17.01 7.92 9.20
CA HIS A 180 -17.17 8.36 7.82
C HIS A 180 -18.66 8.35 7.49
N LYS A 181 -19.16 9.46 6.98
CA LYS A 181 -20.53 9.62 6.53
C LYS A 181 -20.52 10.12 5.09
N GLY A 182 -20.78 9.23 4.15
CA GLY A 182 -21.08 9.57 2.76
C GLY A 182 -22.58 9.56 2.50
N LEU A 183 -22.98 9.90 1.27
CA LEU A 183 -24.39 9.90 0.84
C LEU A 183 -24.98 8.48 0.83
N VAL A 184 -24.23 7.51 0.31
CA VAL A 184 -24.69 6.12 0.13
C VAL A 184 -24.27 5.21 1.29
N PHE A 185 -23.12 5.49 1.90
CA PHE A 185 -22.52 4.60 2.88
C PHE A 185 -21.93 5.37 4.06
N SER A 186 -22.13 4.84 5.26
CA SER A 186 -21.50 5.33 6.48
C SER A 186 -20.83 4.19 7.23
N THR A 187 -19.73 4.49 7.90
CA THR A 187 -18.97 3.54 8.72
C THR A 187 -18.39 4.25 9.92
N LYS A 188 -18.19 3.51 11.00
CA LYS A 188 -17.56 3.99 12.21
C LYS A 188 -16.61 2.94 12.77
N ILE A 189 -15.51 3.41 13.34
CA ILE A 189 -14.59 2.64 14.16
C ILE A 189 -14.89 3.02 15.60
N LEU A 190 -15.14 2.02 16.44
CA LEU A 190 -15.52 2.18 17.84
C LEU A 190 -14.48 1.53 18.74
N PRO A 191 -14.23 2.10 19.94
CA PRO A 191 -13.25 1.55 20.87
C PRO A 191 -13.80 0.31 21.56
N GLU A 192 -12.92 -0.62 21.91
CA GLU A 192 -13.20 -1.76 22.78
C GLU A 192 -11.95 -2.11 23.61
N PRO A 193 -12.06 -2.92 24.68
CA PRO A 193 -10.89 -3.33 25.46
C PRO A 193 -9.78 -3.93 24.57
N GLY A 194 -8.58 -3.35 24.62
CA GLY A 194 -7.42 -3.80 23.84
C GLY A 194 -7.45 -3.45 22.35
N GLY A 195 -8.39 -2.61 21.88
CA GLY A 195 -8.40 -2.15 20.51
C GLY A 195 -9.71 -1.51 20.04
N PHE A 196 -10.19 -1.94 18.87
CA PHE A 196 -11.30 -1.32 18.17
C PHE A 196 -12.12 -2.34 17.40
N TYR A 197 -13.41 -2.04 17.19
CA TYR A 197 -14.25 -2.79 16.28
C TYR A 197 -14.97 -1.91 15.26
N VAL A 198 -15.33 -2.53 14.14
CA VAL A 198 -16.20 -1.96 13.11
C VAL A 198 -17.49 -2.77 13.05
N PRO A 199 -18.66 -2.18 13.36
CA PRO A 199 -19.93 -2.87 13.25
C PRO A 199 -20.31 -3.08 11.78
N ARG A 200 -20.78 -4.28 11.47
CA ARG A 200 -21.51 -4.62 10.24
C ARG A 200 -22.91 -5.11 10.59
N LEU A 201 -23.75 -5.33 9.58
CA LEU A 201 -25.15 -5.70 9.76
C LEU A 201 -25.33 -6.96 10.62
N LEU A 202 -24.49 -7.98 10.43
CA LEU A 202 -24.63 -9.29 11.08
C LEU A 202 -23.46 -9.69 11.97
N PHE A 203 -22.35 -8.95 11.96
CA PHE A 203 -21.14 -9.28 12.70
C PHE A 203 -20.30 -8.03 12.98
N ARG A 204 -19.26 -8.20 13.77
CA ARG A 204 -18.28 -7.15 14.08
C ARG A 204 -16.91 -7.59 13.59
N ARG A 205 -16.14 -6.63 13.07
CA ARG A 205 -14.75 -6.83 12.69
C ARG A 205 -13.89 -6.24 13.79
N HIS A 206 -13.05 -7.06 14.40
CA HIS A 206 -12.27 -6.70 15.59
C HIS A 206 -10.81 -6.46 15.24
N TYR A 207 -10.19 -5.50 15.92
CA TYR A 207 -8.80 -5.12 15.71
C TYR A 207 -8.19 -4.92 17.08
N HIS A 208 -7.11 -5.64 17.37
CA HIS A 208 -6.52 -5.63 18.70
C HIS A 208 -5.02 -5.42 18.63
N GLN A 209 -4.49 -4.73 19.64
CA GLN A 209 -3.05 -4.63 19.86
C GLN A 209 -2.71 -5.25 21.21
N ASP A 210 -1.73 -6.16 21.19
CA ASP A 210 -1.11 -6.74 22.37
C ASP A 210 0.41 -6.54 22.26
N GLY A 211 0.94 -5.62 23.06
CA GLY A 211 2.33 -5.17 22.96
C GLY A 211 2.70 -4.71 21.55
N GLN A 212 3.63 -5.43 20.92
CA GLN A 212 4.13 -5.17 19.57
C GLN A 212 3.48 -6.07 18.50
N THR A 213 2.32 -6.64 18.79
CA THR A 213 1.51 -7.43 17.85
C THR A 213 0.16 -6.75 17.63
N ILE A 214 -0.17 -6.44 16.37
CA ILE A 214 -1.48 -5.97 15.95
C ILE A 214 -2.18 -7.10 15.19
N SER A 215 -3.34 -7.52 15.68
CA SER A 215 -4.25 -8.41 14.98
C SER A 215 -5.27 -7.60 14.19
N LEU A 216 -5.28 -7.78 12.87
CA LEU A 216 -6.18 -7.10 11.94
C LEU A 216 -7.27 -8.08 11.53
N GLU A 217 -8.41 -8.00 12.23
CA GLU A 217 -9.50 -8.96 12.08
C GLU A 217 -8.99 -10.39 12.31
N ASN A 218 -9.41 -11.30 11.43
CA ASN A 218 -9.07 -12.71 11.43
C ASN A 218 -8.13 -13.07 10.29
N ASN A 219 -7.55 -12.07 9.61
CA ASN A 219 -6.85 -12.26 8.34
C ASN A 219 -5.34 -12.04 8.46
N TYR A 220 -4.92 -10.99 9.18
CA TYR A 220 -3.52 -10.61 9.27
C TYR A 220 -3.07 -10.35 10.71
N ARG A 221 -1.79 -10.59 10.97
CA ARG A 221 -1.09 -10.09 12.16
C ARG A 221 0.16 -9.35 11.74
N ILE A 222 0.36 -8.17 12.30
CA ILE A 222 1.55 -7.35 12.11
C ILE A 222 2.32 -7.39 13.41
N VAL A 223 3.57 -7.84 13.36
CA VAL A 223 4.42 -8.02 14.54
C VAL A 223 5.70 -7.24 14.32
N ARG A 224 6.10 -6.41 15.27
CA ARG A 224 7.44 -5.84 15.28
C ARG A 224 8.36 -6.76 16.07
N ASP A 225 9.42 -7.21 15.40
CA ASP A 225 10.47 -8.06 15.96
C ASP A 225 11.81 -7.35 15.77
N ASN A 226 12.25 -6.63 16.80
CA ASN A 226 13.45 -5.80 16.81
C ASN A 226 13.50 -4.84 15.61
N ASP A 227 14.33 -5.16 14.62
CA ASP A 227 14.58 -4.34 13.44
C ASP A 227 13.69 -4.67 12.24
N ALA A 228 12.75 -5.60 12.40
CA ALA A 228 11.85 -6.04 11.35
C ALA A 228 10.38 -5.87 11.73
N ILE A 229 9.54 -5.71 10.72
CA ILE A 229 8.09 -5.90 10.82
C ILE A 229 7.73 -7.17 10.06
N LEU A 230 7.14 -8.12 10.76
CA LEU A 230 6.68 -9.40 10.23
C LEU A 230 5.18 -9.34 9.98
N ILE A 231 4.77 -9.69 8.77
CA ILE A 231 3.36 -9.73 8.36
C ILE A 231 2.96 -11.20 8.22
N PHE A 232 2.04 -11.64 9.06
CA PHE A 232 1.48 -12.98 9.02
C PHE A 232 0.10 -12.95 8.37
N ARG A 233 -0.18 -13.96 7.55
CA ARG A 233 -1.51 -14.19 6.96
C ARG A 233 -2.07 -15.50 7.49
N ARG A 234 -3.38 -15.52 7.78
CA ARG A 234 -4.09 -16.74 8.14
C ARG A 234 -4.24 -17.65 6.91
N ASN A 235 -3.87 -18.91 7.04
CA ASN A 235 -4.06 -19.91 6.00
C ASN A 235 -5.44 -20.58 6.08
N LEU A 236 -5.75 -21.45 5.12
CA LEU A 236 -7.02 -22.19 5.06
C LEU A 236 -7.31 -23.06 6.30
N PHE A 237 -6.26 -23.47 7.03
CA PHE A 237 -6.38 -24.23 8.29
C PHE A 237 -6.50 -23.33 9.52
N GLY A 238 -6.72 -22.03 9.32
CA GLY A 238 -6.86 -21.07 10.39
C GLY A 238 -5.58 -20.72 11.14
N ARG A 239 -4.40 -21.18 10.69
CA ARG A 239 -3.09 -20.89 11.32
C ARG A 239 -2.43 -19.67 10.67
N PHE A 240 -1.83 -18.82 11.48
CA PHE A 240 -1.01 -17.70 11.00
C PHE A 240 0.34 -18.22 10.49
N LYS A 241 0.71 -17.78 9.29
CA LYS A 241 2.02 -18.06 8.70
C LYS A 241 2.63 -16.76 8.24
N GLN A 242 3.92 -16.58 8.49
CA GLN A 242 4.65 -15.42 7.99
C GLN A 242 4.54 -15.39 6.46
N PHE A 243 4.05 -14.26 5.99
CA PHE A 243 3.75 -14.01 4.59
C PHE A 243 4.80 -13.05 4.00
N LEU A 244 5.08 -11.96 4.71
CA LEU A 244 6.08 -10.97 4.32
C LEU A 244 6.94 -10.54 5.51
N THR A 245 8.13 -10.08 5.20
CA THR A 245 9.06 -9.40 6.11
C THR A 245 9.29 -8.00 5.58
N MET A 246 9.33 -7.01 6.47
CA MET A 246 9.72 -5.65 6.17
C MET A 246 10.96 -5.29 7.00
N GLU A 247 12.00 -4.80 6.33
CA GLU A 247 13.28 -4.39 6.92
C GLU A 247 13.72 -3.06 6.30
N ARG A 248 14.39 -2.19 7.06
CA ARG A 248 14.86 -0.90 6.54
C ARG A 248 16.30 -0.61 6.91
N SER A 249 16.92 0.24 6.10
CA SER A 249 18.14 0.99 6.41
C SER A 249 17.83 2.48 6.42
N HIS A 250 18.86 3.32 6.50
CA HIS A 250 18.69 4.77 6.40
C HIS A 250 18.18 5.26 5.03
N SER A 251 18.43 4.50 3.95
CA SER A 251 18.13 4.95 2.58
C SER A 251 17.24 3.99 1.80
N ASP A 252 16.93 2.83 2.34
CA ASP A 252 16.14 1.81 1.66
C ASP A 252 15.16 1.11 2.61
N LEU A 253 13.96 0.80 2.13
CA LEU A 253 12.96 -0.05 2.77
C LEU A 253 12.69 -1.26 1.87
N TYR A 254 12.73 -2.45 2.46
CA TYR A 254 12.51 -3.72 1.76
C TYR A 254 11.28 -4.41 2.31
N ILE A 255 10.46 -4.99 1.43
CA ILE A 255 9.27 -5.77 1.78
C ILE A 255 9.25 -7.03 0.94
N TYR A 256 9.37 -8.21 1.54
CA TYR A 256 9.63 -9.43 0.77
C TYR A 256 9.09 -10.71 1.38
N ASP A 257 8.85 -11.70 0.53
CA ASP A 257 8.43 -13.05 0.93
C ASP A 257 9.63 -13.92 1.34
N LYS A 258 9.38 -15.13 1.85
CA LYS A 258 10.45 -16.09 2.20
C LYS A 258 11.42 -16.47 1.05
N ARG A 259 11.08 -16.15 -0.21
CA ARG A 259 11.92 -16.36 -1.39
C ARG A 259 12.66 -15.08 -1.80
N GLN A 260 12.60 -14.03 -0.96
CA GLN A 260 13.16 -12.70 -1.19
C GLN A 260 12.60 -12.03 -2.45
N ARG A 261 11.34 -12.30 -2.78
CA ARG A 261 10.61 -11.57 -3.84
C ARG A 261 9.75 -10.48 -3.20
N GLY A 262 9.69 -9.32 -3.82
CA GLY A 262 8.88 -8.21 -3.34
C GLY A 262 9.41 -6.86 -3.77
N LEU A 263 9.26 -5.89 -2.88
CA LEU A 263 9.52 -4.47 -3.13
C LEU A 263 10.80 -4.00 -2.46
N LYS A 264 11.54 -3.14 -3.16
CA LYS A 264 12.54 -2.25 -2.60
C LYS A 264 12.08 -0.81 -2.84
N ILE A 265 12.12 0.02 -1.82
CA ILE A 265 11.83 1.45 -1.89
C ILE A 265 13.11 2.18 -1.53
N SER A 266 13.65 2.95 -2.47
CA SER A 266 14.86 3.74 -2.27
C SER A 266 14.52 5.21 -2.05
N PHE A 267 15.10 5.79 -1.00
CA PHE A 267 14.99 7.19 -0.63
C PHE A 267 16.21 7.94 -1.16
N ARG A 268 16.00 8.92 -2.06
CA ARG A 268 17.07 9.70 -2.71
C ARG A 268 16.71 11.18 -2.71
N GLY A 269 17.02 11.87 -1.60
CA GLY A 269 16.64 13.27 -1.45
C GLY A 269 15.13 13.43 -1.47
N SER A 270 14.60 14.15 -2.47
CA SER A 270 13.16 14.34 -2.67
C SER A 270 12.48 13.23 -3.49
N GLU A 271 13.20 12.18 -3.84
CA GLU A 271 12.70 11.10 -4.69
C GLU A 271 12.53 9.79 -3.91
N LEU A 272 11.42 9.10 -4.19
CA LEU A 272 11.17 7.71 -3.80
C LEU A 272 11.07 6.86 -5.05
N ILE A 273 11.93 5.84 -5.16
CA ILE A 273 11.91 4.90 -6.29
C ILE A 273 11.51 3.52 -5.79
N ILE A 274 10.48 2.93 -6.41
CA ILE A 274 9.95 1.62 -6.08
C ILE A 274 10.43 0.62 -7.13
N TYR A 275 11.10 -0.41 -6.68
CA TYR A 275 11.50 -1.55 -7.48
C TYR A 275 10.72 -2.79 -7.07
N GLU A 276 10.13 -3.49 -8.04
CA GLU A 276 9.65 -4.86 -7.86
C GLU A 276 10.69 -5.81 -8.44
N ASN A 277 11.30 -6.66 -7.60
CA ASN A 277 12.26 -7.66 -8.05
C ASN A 277 13.37 -7.10 -8.99
N ARG A 278 13.95 -5.94 -8.62
CA ARG A 278 14.98 -5.17 -9.37
C ARG A 278 14.49 -4.38 -10.58
N ARG A 279 13.23 -4.50 -10.98
CA ARG A 279 12.63 -3.65 -12.03
C ARG A 279 12.00 -2.42 -11.39
N GLU A 280 12.33 -1.23 -11.90
CA GLU A 280 11.64 -0.01 -11.49
C GLU A 280 10.16 -0.11 -11.88
N LEU A 281 9.29 0.05 -10.88
CA LEU A 281 7.85 -0.06 -11.00
C LEU A 281 7.23 1.34 -11.02
N LYS A 282 7.60 2.17 -10.02
CA LYS A 282 7.04 3.50 -9.80
C LYS A 282 8.12 4.42 -9.26
N ARG A 283 7.91 5.70 -9.46
CA ARG A 283 8.73 6.78 -8.91
C ARG A 283 7.82 7.88 -8.41
N TYR A 284 8.14 8.43 -7.25
CA TYR A 284 7.52 9.63 -6.72
C TYR A 284 8.59 10.72 -6.57
N LEU A 285 8.24 11.97 -6.90
CA LEU A 285 9.08 13.14 -6.71
C LEU A 285 8.32 14.18 -5.87
N LEU A 286 8.87 14.54 -4.72
CA LEU A 286 8.36 15.59 -3.85
C LEU A 286 8.90 16.96 -4.31
N HIS A 287 8.01 17.92 -4.46
CA HIS A 287 8.34 19.33 -4.67
C HIS A 287 8.00 20.12 -3.41
N GLN A 288 9.00 20.80 -2.85
CA GLN A 288 8.88 21.70 -1.69
C GLN A 288 8.88 23.15 -2.14
#